data_AF-X1NMA3-F1
#
_entry.id   AF-X1NMA3-F1
#
_cell.length_a   1.000
_cell.length_b   1.000
_cell.length_c   1.000
_cell.angle_alpha   90.00
_cell.angle_beta   90.00
_cell.angle_gamma   90.00
#
_symmetry.space_group_name_H-M   'P 1'
#
loop_
_entity.id
_entity.type
_entity.pdbx_description
1 polymer ?
#
loop_
_entity_poly.entity_id
_entity_poly.type
_entity_poly.pdbx_seq_one_letter_code
_entity_poly.pdbx_strand_id
1 'polypeptide(L)' 'QGTRKGLAKALEKISADPNPMRIASNSTAHLFIASPFRGKQTKSWFTKLFLTHPPVEKRIKALRGMQV' A
#
# COMPACT_ATOMS: atom_id res chain seq x y z
N GLN A 1 11.16 -19.89 6.18
CA GLN A 1 11.71 -18.52 6.00
C GLN A 1 11.47 -17.91 4.59
N GLY A 2 11.01 -18.65 3.57
CA GLY A 2 10.84 -18.12 2.21
C GLY A 2 9.65 -17.16 1.99
N THR A 3 8.59 -17.25 2.80
CA THR A 3 7.32 -16.55 2.56
C THR A 3 7.38 -15.03 2.76
N ARG A 4 8.11 -14.54 3.77
CA ARG A 4 8.22 -13.10 4.09
C ARG A 4 8.91 -12.30 2.99
N LYS A 5 10.03 -12.81 2.47
CA LYS A 5 10.78 -12.16 1.36
C LYS A 5 9.97 -12.19 0.06
N GLY A 6 9.28 -13.29 -0.23
CA GLY A 6 8.39 -13.41 -1.38
C GLY A 6 7.24 -12.40 -1.33
N LEU A 7 6.58 -12.27 -0.17
CA LEU A 7 5.50 -11.31 0.03
C LEU A 7 5.97 -9.86 -0.09
N ALA A 8 7.14 -9.52 0.45
CA ALA A 8 7.72 -8.19 0.29
C ALA A 8 7.97 -7.83 -1.18
N LYS A 9 8.57 -8.76 -1.96
CA LYS A 9 8.77 -8.57 -3.40
C LYS A 9 7.45 -8.44 -4.17
N ALA A 10 6.43 -9.23 -3.81
CA ALA A 10 5.12 -9.13 -4.43
C ALA A 10 4.49 -7.76 -4.20
N LEU A 11 4.54 -7.25 -2.95
CA LEU A 11 4.04 -5.92 -2.62
C LEU A 11 4.80 -4.80 -3.33
N GLU A 12 6.13 -4.91 -3.47
CA GLU A 12 6.92 -3.97 -4.26
C GLU A 12 6.48 -3.96 -5.73
N LYS A 13 6.31 -5.14 -6.33
CA LYS A 13 5.87 -5.26 -7.73
C LYS A 13 4.48 -4.65 -7.95
N ILE A 14 3.54 -4.90 -7.04
CA ILE A 14 2.19 -4.33 -7.10
C ILE A 14 2.23 -2.80 -6.93
N SER A 15 3.08 -2.30 -6.03
CA SER A 15 3.22 -0.85 -5.81
C SER A 15 3.92 -0.12 -6.96
N ALA A 16 4.78 -0.82 -7.71
CA ALA A 16 5.52 -0.26 -8.84
C ALA A 16 4.74 -0.34 -10.16
N ASP A 17 3.61 -1.06 -10.19
CA ASP A 17 2.77 -1.18 -11.39
C ASP A 17 2.31 0.22 -11.86
N PRO A 18 2.61 0.61 -13.11
CA PRO A 18 2.25 1.92 -13.61
C PRO A 18 0.74 2.09 -13.87
N ASN A 19 -0.03 1.01 -13.94
CA ASN A 19 -1.43 1.03 -14.35
C ASN A 19 -2.34 1.56 -13.22
N PRO A 20 -2.90 2.78 -13.35
CA PRO A 20 -3.92 3.24 -12.41
C PRO A 20 -5.19 2.40 -12.57
N MET A 21 -5.88 2.15 -11.47
CA MET A 21 -7.09 1.36 -11.52
C MET A 21 -8.20 2.13 -12.25
N ARG A 22 -8.86 1.49 -13.23
CA ARG A 22 -9.87 2.13 -14.09
C ARG A 22 -11.05 2.71 -13.31
N ILE A 23 -11.36 2.13 -12.15
CA ILE A 23 -12.46 2.54 -11.27
C ILE A 23 -11.90 2.59 -9.84
N ALA A 24 -11.63 3.79 -9.36
CA ALA A 24 -11.16 4.05 -8.01
C ALA A 24 -12.02 5.14 -7.38
N SER A 25 -12.76 4.81 -6.31
CA SER A 25 -13.50 5.80 -5.52
C SER A 25 -12.81 5.98 -4.17
N ASN A 26 -12.89 7.18 -3.60
CA ASN A 26 -12.30 7.46 -2.29
C ASN A 26 -12.92 6.55 -1.21
N SER A 27 -14.21 6.23 -1.37
CA SER A 27 -14.95 5.31 -0.50
C SER A 27 -14.57 3.84 -0.65
N THR A 28 -13.82 3.44 -1.68
CA THR A 28 -13.33 2.06 -1.83
C THR A 28 -11.81 1.94 -1.75
N ALA A 29 -11.11 3.07 -1.60
CA ALA A 29 -9.66 3.14 -1.57
C ALA A 29 -9.02 2.25 -0.48
N HIS A 30 -9.72 2.05 0.63
CA HIS A 30 -9.28 1.23 1.76
C HIS A 30 -9.43 -0.29 1.54
N LEU A 31 -10.10 -0.73 0.47
CA LEU A 31 -10.19 -2.15 0.09
C LEU A 31 -8.97 -2.62 -0.74
N PHE A 32 -8.15 -1.67 -1.23
CA PHE A 32 -7.06 -1.97 -2.13
C PHE A 32 -5.74 -2.25 -1.41
N ILE A 33 -5.00 -3.22 -1.96
CA ILE A 33 -3.70 -3.64 -1.43
C ILE A 33 -2.65 -2.51 -1.57
N ALA A 34 -2.74 -1.73 -2.66
CA ALA A 34 -1.94 -0.54 -2.93
C ALA A 34 -2.87 0.63 -3.28
N SER A 35 -2.44 1.88 -3.03
CA SER A 35 -3.29 3.05 -3.25
C SER A 35 -3.74 3.13 -4.72
N PRO A 36 -5.05 3.19 -5.01
CA PRO A 36 -5.54 3.25 -6.38
C PRO A 36 -5.36 4.66 -7.00
N PHE A 37 -5.04 5.66 -6.18
CA PHE A 37 -4.76 7.04 -6.59
C PHE A 37 -3.26 7.29 -6.60
N ARG A 38 -2.64 7.27 -7.80
CA ARG A 38 -1.23 7.63 -7.97
C ARG A 38 -1.09 9.17 -7.99
N GLY A 39 -0.17 9.74 -7.22
CA GLY A 39 0.21 11.17 -7.28
C GLY A 39 -0.62 12.17 -6.45
N LYS A 40 -1.90 11.94 -6.19
CA LYS A 40 -2.74 12.79 -5.29
C LYS A 40 -2.77 12.23 -3.86
N GLN A 41 -1.61 12.04 -3.26
CA GLN A 41 -1.53 11.78 -1.83
C GLN A 41 -1.58 13.14 -1.13
N THR A 42 -2.79 13.68 -0.90
CA THR A 42 -2.94 14.69 0.15
C THR A 42 -2.54 13.98 1.43
N LYS A 43 -1.32 14.25 1.92
CA LYS A 43 -0.74 13.73 3.17
C LYS A 43 -1.48 14.28 4.39
N SER A 44 -2.81 14.33 4.35
CA SER A 44 -3.62 14.67 5.51
C SER A 44 -3.47 13.54 6.51
N TRP A 45 -2.91 13.85 7.67
CA TRP A 45 -2.81 12.92 8.81
C TRP A 45 -4.16 12.24 9.11
N PHE A 46 -5.28 12.91 8.81
CA PHE A 46 -6.65 12.37 8.92
C PHE A 46 -6.94 11.16 8.02
N THR A 47 -6.40 11.08 6.79
CA THR A 47 -6.63 9.89 5.92
C THR A 47 -5.96 8.65 6.49
N LYS A 48 -4.89 8.82 7.29
CA LYS A 48 -4.18 7.74 8.00
C LYS A 48 -5.04 7.03 9.05
N LEU A 49 -6.08 7.70 9.57
CA LEU A 49 -6.98 7.17 10.60
C LEU A 49 -8.05 6.23 10.02
N PHE A 50 -8.39 6.37 8.74
CA PHE A 50 -9.41 5.57 8.04
C PHE A 50 -8.78 4.47 7.15
N LEU A 51 -7.47 4.28 7.24
CA LEU A 51 -6.78 3.17 6.60
C LEU A 51 -6.96 1.92 7.47
N THR A 52 -7.87 1.03 7.07
CA THR A 52 -8.02 -0.29 7.70
C THR A 52 -6.74 -1.11 7.64
N HIS A 53 -5.82 -0.78 6.71
CA HIS A 53 -4.49 -1.41 6.58
C HIS A 53 -3.38 -0.35 6.48
N PRO A 54 -2.20 -0.59 7.09
CA PRO A 54 -1.08 0.34 6.97
C PRO A 54 -0.63 0.48 5.50
N PRO A 55 -0.09 1.65 5.11
CA PRO A 55 0.45 1.87 3.77
C PRO A 55 1.45 0.79 3.33
N VAL A 56 1.52 0.52 2.02
CA VAL A 56 2.35 -0.54 1.45
C VAL A 56 3.80 -0.44 1.86
N GLU A 57 4.35 0.77 1.97
CA GLU A 57 5.74 1.00 2.38
C GLU A 57 5.97 0.50 3.83
N LYS A 58 5.00 0.72 4.72
CA LYS A 58 5.06 0.21 6.10
C LYS A 58 4.96 -1.31 6.13
N ARG A 59 4.13 -1.91 5.26
CA ARG A 59 3.99 -3.37 5.15
C ARG A 59 5.30 -4.02 4.68
N ILE A 60 5.96 -3.44 3.67
CA ILE A 60 7.26 -3.94 3.16
C ILE A 60 8.34 -3.84 4.25
N LYS A 61 8.41 -2.72 4.99
CA LYS A 61 9.36 -2.55 6.10
C LYS A 61 9.17 -3.63 7.18
N ALA A 62 7.93 -3.86 7.61
CA ALA A 62 7.60 -4.90 8.58
C ALA A 62 7.99 -6.30 8.07
N LEU A 63 7.74 -6.63 6.81
CA LEU A 63 8.09 -7.93 6.21
C LEU A 63 9.60 -8.15 6.07
N ARG A 64 10.38 -7.08 5.91
CA ARG A 64 11.85 -7.13 5.87
C ARG A 64 12.49 -7.20 7.26
N GLY A 65 11.70 -7.14 8.33
CA GLY A 65 12.22 -7.07 9.70
C GLY A 65 12.87 -5.72 10.01
N MET A 66 12.65 -4.70 9.17
CA MET A 66 12.98 -3.31 9.49
C MET A 66 11.87 -2.81 10.40
N GLN A 67 11.94 -3.19 11.68
CA GLN A 67 11.05 -2.69 12.72
C GLN A 67 11.20 -1.17 12.79
N VAL A 68 10.06 -0.49 12.74
CA VAL A 68 9.91 0.96 12.99
C VAL A 68 9.78 1.16 14.48
#